data_AF-A0A537GIM2-F1
#
_entry.id   AF-A0A537GIM2-F1
#
_cell.length_a   1.000
_cell.length_b   1.000
_cell.length_c   1.000
_cell.angle_alpha   90.00
_cell.angle_beta   90.00
_cell.angle_gamma   90.00
#
_symmetry.space_group_name_H-M   'P 1'
#
loop_
_entity.id
_entity.type
_entity.pdbx_description
1 polymer ?
#
loop_
_entity_poly.entity_id
_entity_poly.type
_entity_poly.pdbx_seq_one_letter_code
_entity_poly.pdbx_strand_id
1 'polypeptide(L)'
;MAEGTYKRMFLRWEIIRGWMPGIVFAAIAVAIEILYFEYMLSRGLADETFSVSLGIVSLPLSISLFLSLGNAIVLLVLWMSVFESTAYVMAGPDRRVRRLLYPLRMIRAAALVLAPFTLVLFAPYIIESAWFISIVSGVSNSNASLQQTAAGFYTWAFGVAMTDASVKFVASQLSAALASTVVAGLQIWRVKGTRNLMLLLRRRKK
;
A
#
# COMPACT_ATOMS: atom_id res chain seq x y z
N MET A 1 17.62 25.78 31.86
CA MET A 1 16.25 25.65 31.30
C MET A 1 16.37 25.65 29.79
N ALA A 2 16.20 24.50 29.13
CA ALA A 2 16.26 24.41 27.68
C ALA A 2 14.85 24.15 27.16
N GLU A 3 14.18 25.22 26.71
CA GLU A 3 12.94 25.11 25.95
C GLU A 3 13.23 24.46 24.61
N GLY A 4 13.11 23.13 24.57
CA GLY A 4 13.14 22.37 23.33
C GLY A 4 11.92 22.73 22.49
N THR A 5 12.03 23.76 21.65
CA THR A 5 11.01 24.16 20.69
C THR A 5 10.77 22.97 19.75
N TYR A 6 9.60 22.33 19.86
CA TYR A 6 9.15 21.36 18.86
C TYR A 6 8.84 22.14 17.57
N LYS A 7 9.88 22.43 16.77
CA LYS A 7 9.69 22.94 15.41
C LYS A 7 9.11 21.80 14.56
N ARG A 8 7.87 22.01 14.12
CA ARG A 8 7.25 21.28 13.00
C ARG A 8 8.29 21.13 11.89
N MET A 9 8.59 19.90 11.48
CA MET A 9 9.52 19.58 10.39
C MET A 9 8.87 19.88 9.02
N PHE A 10 8.08 20.96 8.93
CA PHE A 10 7.12 21.26 7.86
C PHE A 10 7.76 21.81 6.56
N LEU A 11 9.08 21.67 6.41
CA LEU A 11 9.80 22.17 5.22
C LEU A 11 10.93 21.21 4.82
N ARG A 12 10.63 19.91 4.73
CA ARG A 12 11.61 18.93 4.24
C ARG A 12 11.30 18.31 2.88
N TRP A 13 10.09 18.50 2.35
CA TRP A 13 9.75 18.11 0.98
C TRP A 13 10.22 19.12 -0.08
N GLU A 14 10.56 20.36 0.29
CA GLU A 14 11.20 21.33 -0.63
C GLU A 14 12.68 21.02 -0.90
N ILE A 15 13.33 20.19 -0.07
CA ILE A 15 14.73 19.84 -0.25
C ILE A 15 14.79 18.62 -1.17
N ILE A 16 15.54 18.72 -2.27
CA ILE A 16 15.82 17.67 -3.29
C ILE A 16 16.03 16.25 -2.70
N ARG A 17 16.51 16.15 -1.45
CA ARG A 17 16.69 14.88 -0.73
C ARG A 17 15.39 14.14 -0.36
N GLY A 18 14.24 14.81 -0.31
CA GLY A 18 12.92 14.18 -0.13
C GLY A 18 12.32 13.64 -1.43
N TRP A 19 12.68 14.24 -2.56
CA TRP A 19 12.13 13.89 -3.88
C TRP A 19 12.64 12.56 -4.40
N MET A 20 13.95 12.27 -4.28
CA MET A 20 14.48 10.99 -4.80
C MET A 20 13.76 9.75 -4.23
N PRO A 21 13.57 9.62 -2.90
CA PRO A 21 12.80 8.49 -2.36
C PRO A 21 11.34 8.47 -2.82
N GLY A 22 10.71 9.64 -2.96
CA GLY A 22 9.33 9.75 -3.44
C GLY A 22 9.19 9.31 -4.90
N ILE A 23 10.13 9.70 -5.76
CA ILE A 23 10.18 9.28 -7.17
C ILE A 23 10.40 7.77 -7.27
N VAL A 24 11.32 7.21 -6.48
CA VAL A 24 11.56 5.76 -6.46
C VAL A 24 10.31 5.02 -5.98
N PHE A 25 9.64 5.51 -4.93
CA PHE A 25 8.39 4.91 -4.46
C PHE A 25 7.28 5.02 -5.52
N ALA A 26 7.14 6.17 -6.18
CA ALA A 26 6.18 6.37 -7.27
C ALA A 26 6.44 5.39 -8.42
N ALA A 27 7.71 5.24 -8.83
CA ALA A 27 8.10 4.32 -9.89
C ALA A 27 7.77 2.87 -9.52
N ILE A 28 7.99 2.46 -8.27
CA ILE A 28 7.61 1.13 -7.78
C ILE A 28 6.09 0.95 -7.79
N ALA A 29 5.33 1.92 -7.31
CA ALA A 29 3.86 1.85 -7.29
C ALA A 29 3.30 1.76 -8.72
N VAL A 30 3.79 2.59 -9.64
CA VAL A 30 3.41 2.55 -11.06
C VAL A 30 3.82 1.23 -11.71
N ALA A 31 5.02 0.70 -11.43
CA ALA A 31 5.46 -0.58 -11.97
C ALA A 31 4.56 -1.73 -11.50
N ILE A 32 4.15 -1.75 -10.22
CA ILE A 32 3.21 -2.75 -9.69
C ILE A 32 1.86 -2.68 -10.41
N GLU A 33 1.35 -1.47 -10.62
CA GLU A 33 0.09 -1.23 -11.32
C GLU A 33 0.15 -1.67 -12.79
N ILE A 34 1.22 -1.33 -13.50
CA ILE A 34 1.43 -1.77 -14.89
C ILE A 34 1.51 -3.30 -14.97
N LEU A 35 2.28 -3.93 -14.09
CA LEU A 35 2.38 -5.40 -14.04
C LEU A 35 1.02 -6.05 -13.77
N TYR A 36 0.25 -5.48 -12.85
CA TYR A 36 -1.09 -5.97 -12.53
C TYR A 36 -2.06 -5.79 -13.71
N PHE A 37 -2.01 -4.64 -14.38
CA PHE A 37 -2.82 -4.34 -15.54
C PHE A 37 -2.52 -5.27 -16.73
N GLU A 38 -1.24 -5.43 -17.09
CA GLU A 38 -0.81 -6.36 -18.14
C GLU A 38 -1.22 -7.80 -17.82
N TYR A 39 -1.06 -8.21 -16.56
CA TYR A 39 -1.53 -9.50 -16.10
C TYR A 39 -3.04 -9.67 -16.31
N MET A 40 -3.82 -8.63 -16.06
CA MET A 40 -5.27 -8.67 -16.24
C MET A 40 -5.72 -8.64 -17.70
N LEU A 41 -5.04 -7.89 -18.55
CA LEU A 41 -5.24 -7.94 -20.00
C LEU A 41 -5.03 -9.36 -20.54
N SER A 42 -3.98 -10.05 -20.09
CA SER A 42 -3.70 -11.44 -20.50
C SER A 42 -4.77 -12.45 -20.08
N ARG A 43 -5.61 -12.09 -19.09
CA ARG A 43 -6.70 -12.91 -18.55
C ARG A 43 -8.08 -12.54 -19.10
N GLY A 44 -8.13 -11.70 -20.14
CA GLY A 44 -9.37 -11.34 -20.82
C GLY A 44 -10.08 -10.13 -20.23
N LEU A 45 -9.37 -9.22 -19.56
CA LEU A 45 -9.90 -7.90 -19.22
C LEU A 45 -10.27 -7.17 -20.52
N ALA A 46 -11.56 -6.89 -20.71
CA ALA A 46 -12.03 -6.04 -21.80
C ALA A 46 -11.67 -4.59 -21.48
N ASP A 47 -10.73 -4.03 -22.24
CA ASP A 47 -10.28 -2.66 -22.04
C ASP A 47 -11.02 -1.71 -22.99
N GLU A 48 -11.80 -0.79 -22.42
CA GLU A 48 -12.40 0.29 -23.16
C GLU A 48 -11.40 1.45 -23.27
N THR A 49 -10.97 1.74 -24.50
CA THR A 49 -10.06 2.85 -24.80
C THR A 49 -10.83 4.06 -25.29
N PHE A 50 -10.65 5.20 -24.64
CA PHE A 50 -11.09 6.49 -25.18
C PHE A 50 -9.96 7.16 -25.95
N SER A 51 -10.21 7.55 -27.19
CA SER A 51 -9.26 8.35 -27.96
C SER A 51 -9.39 9.83 -27.59
N VAL A 52 -8.37 10.40 -26.96
CA VAL A 52 -8.28 11.86 -26.78
C VAL A 52 -7.50 12.43 -27.95
N SER A 53 -8.14 13.33 -28.70
CA SER A 53 -7.48 14.03 -29.81
C SER A 53 -6.65 15.19 -29.26
N LEU A 54 -5.33 15.06 -29.31
CA LEU A 54 -4.38 16.15 -29.06
C LEU A 54 -3.96 16.74 -30.41
N GLY A 55 -4.88 17.49 -31.02
CA GLY A 55 -4.68 18.13 -32.32
C GLY A 55 -4.55 17.11 -33.45
N ILE A 56 -3.31 16.73 -33.80
CA ILE A 56 -3.00 15.85 -34.95
C ILE A 56 -2.82 14.37 -34.50
N VAL A 57 -2.61 14.12 -33.21
CA VAL A 57 -2.36 12.78 -32.67
C VAL A 57 -3.51 12.38 -31.75
N SER A 58 -4.18 11.27 -32.09
CA SER A 58 -5.11 10.60 -31.19
C SER A 58 -4.33 9.62 -30.31
N LEU A 59 -4.34 9.86 -29.00
CA LEU A 59 -3.76 8.94 -28.02
C LEU A 59 -4.90 8.06 -27.45
N PRO A 60 -4.86 6.73 -27.65
CA PRO A 60 -5.80 5.83 -27.00
C PRO A 60 -5.46 5.76 -25.51
N LEU A 61 -6.36 6.24 -24.66
CA LEU A 61 -6.26 6.16 -23.21
C LEU A 61 -7.20 5.08 -22.70
N SER A 62 -6.63 4.08 -22.03
CA SER A 62 -7.37 3.03 -21.34
C SER A 62 -7.97 3.56 -20.04
N ILE A 63 -9.29 3.39 -19.84
CA ILE A 63 -9.96 3.75 -18.58
C ILE A 63 -9.42 2.90 -17.43
N SER A 64 -9.20 1.62 -17.70
CA SER A 64 -8.71 0.64 -16.73
C SER A 64 -7.31 0.99 -16.24
N LEU A 65 -6.43 1.39 -17.17
CA LEU A 65 -5.08 1.87 -16.86
C LEU A 65 -5.13 3.19 -16.08
N PHE A 66 -6.05 4.11 -16.41
CA PHE A 66 -6.22 5.34 -15.64
C PHE A 66 -6.64 5.07 -14.20
N LEU A 67 -7.59 4.16 -13.97
CA LEU A 67 -8.02 3.75 -12.63
C LEU A 67 -6.87 3.15 -11.83
N SER A 68 -6.10 2.26 -12.45
CA SER A 68 -4.90 1.63 -11.89
C SER A 68 -3.82 2.66 -11.54
N LEU A 69 -3.52 3.61 -12.43
CA LEU A 69 -2.59 4.70 -12.13
C LEU A 69 -3.10 5.66 -11.03
N GLY A 70 -4.42 5.82 -10.90
CA GLY A 70 -5.02 6.56 -9.79
C GLY A 70 -4.63 5.98 -8.43
N ASN A 71 -4.55 4.65 -8.32
CA ASN A 71 -4.10 3.98 -7.09
C ASN A 71 -2.62 4.19 -6.79
N ALA A 72 -1.75 4.33 -7.80
CA ALA A 72 -0.36 4.73 -7.58
C ALA A 72 -0.25 6.12 -6.90
N ILE A 73 -1.12 7.06 -7.25
CA ILE A 73 -1.20 8.37 -6.60
C ILE A 73 -1.66 8.22 -5.14
N VAL A 74 -2.69 7.41 -4.91
CA VAL A 74 -3.19 7.12 -3.55
C VAL A 74 -2.07 6.54 -2.67
N LEU A 75 -1.33 5.56 -3.18
CA LEU A 75 -0.19 4.97 -2.48
C LEU A 75 0.88 5.99 -2.13
N LEU A 76 1.21 6.87 -3.07
CA LEU A 76 2.19 7.93 -2.86
C LEU A 76 1.74 8.87 -1.74
N VAL A 77 0.48 9.31 -1.77
CA VAL A 77 -0.10 10.19 -0.74
C VAL A 77 -0.12 9.50 0.62
N LEU A 78 -0.51 8.22 0.69
CA LEU A 78 -0.52 7.43 1.92
C LEU A 78 0.89 7.28 2.49
N TRP A 79 1.87 6.94 1.65
CA TRP A 79 3.25 6.80 2.06
C TRP A 79 3.82 8.12 2.60
N MET A 80 3.61 9.24 1.89
CA MET A 80 3.99 10.57 2.37
C MET A 80 3.34 10.88 3.72
N SER A 81 2.05 10.62 3.87
CA SER A 81 1.28 10.89 5.09
C SER A 81 1.77 10.07 6.30
N VAL A 82 2.05 8.77 6.09
CA VAL A 82 2.60 7.88 7.12
C VAL A 82 4.02 8.30 7.48
N PHE A 83 4.84 8.61 6.48
CA PHE A 83 6.20 9.05 6.69
C PHE A 83 6.25 10.36 7.49
N GLU A 84 5.49 11.38 7.11
CA GLU A 84 5.43 12.66 7.85
C GLU A 84 4.95 12.49 9.29
N SER A 85 3.94 11.64 9.49
CA SER A 85 3.38 11.38 10.82
C SER A 85 4.37 10.63 11.73
N THR A 86 5.24 9.79 11.16
CA THR A 86 6.23 8.97 11.89
C THR A 86 7.63 9.61 11.98
N ALA A 87 7.93 10.58 11.12
CA ALA A 87 9.25 11.22 11.00
C ALA A 87 9.55 12.29 12.08
N TYR A 88 8.67 12.49 13.06
CA TYR A 88 8.96 13.37 14.20
C TYR A 88 10.02 12.76 15.12
N VAL A 89 11.28 13.11 14.84
CA VAL A 89 12.42 12.77 15.68
C VAL A 89 12.44 13.70 16.89
N MET A 90 12.03 13.20 18.06
CA MET A 90 12.53 13.69 19.35
C MET A 90 14.04 13.85 19.21
N ALA A 91 14.56 15.07 19.45
CA ALA A 91 15.96 15.43 19.21
C ALA A 91 16.89 14.52 20.03
N GLY A 92 17.22 13.34 19.51
CA GLY A 92 18.23 12.44 20.05
C GLY A 92 19.63 12.99 19.76
N PRO A 93 20.63 12.66 20.58
CA PRO A 93 21.82 13.49 20.76
C PRO A 93 22.79 13.50 19.58
N ASP A 94 22.62 12.64 18.56
CA ASP A 94 23.69 12.37 17.60
C ASP A 94 23.29 12.46 16.12
N ARG A 95 24.05 13.27 15.35
CA ARG A 95 23.79 13.64 13.95
C ARG A 95 24.12 12.50 12.98
N ARG A 96 25.00 11.57 13.36
CA ARG A 96 25.36 10.37 12.57
C ARG A 96 24.25 9.31 12.61
N VAL A 97 23.73 9.02 13.80
CA VAL A 97 22.63 8.07 14.02
C VAL A 97 21.35 8.53 13.30
N ARG A 98 21.08 9.85 13.29
CA ARG A 98 19.96 10.45 12.54
C ARG A 98 20.05 10.25 11.02
N ARG A 99 21.25 10.14 10.44
CA ARG A 99 21.45 9.93 8.98
C ARG A 99 21.09 8.51 8.56
N LEU A 100 21.40 7.51 9.37
CA LEU A 100 21.10 6.09 9.09
C LEU A 100 19.63 5.74 9.38
N LEU A 101 19.04 6.31 10.43
CA LEU A 101 17.64 6.04 10.80
C LEU A 101 16.61 6.63 9.82
N TYR A 102 16.98 7.67 9.07
CA TYR A 102 16.08 8.34 8.14
C TYR A 102 15.64 7.45 6.95
N PRO A 103 16.56 6.86 6.15
CA PRO A 103 16.18 5.95 5.07
C PRO A 103 15.47 4.70 5.59
N LEU A 104 15.90 4.16 6.73
CA LEU A 104 15.24 2.98 7.32
C LEU A 104 13.76 3.24 7.67
N ARG A 105 13.44 4.45 8.16
CA ARG A 105 12.05 4.85 8.43
C ARG A 105 11.24 5.06 7.16
N MET A 106 11.86 5.58 6.09
CA MET A 106 11.22 5.70 4.78
C MET A 106 10.87 4.33 4.20
N ILE A 107 11.82 3.37 4.25
CA ILE A 107 11.60 1.99 3.82
C ILE A 107 10.52 1.32 4.65
N ARG A 108 10.54 1.51 5.97
CA ARG A 108 9.50 0.98 6.86
C ARG A 108 8.11 1.54 6.52
N ALA A 109 8.00 2.84 6.26
CA ALA A 109 6.74 3.45 5.84
C ALA A 109 6.29 2.91 4.48
N ALA A 110 7.23 2.72 3.54
CA ALA A 110 6.94 2.16 2.22
C ALA A 110 6.40 0.73 2.34
N ALA A 111 7.09 -0.13 3.09
CA ALA A 111 6.66 -1.52 3.34
C ALA A 111 5.29 -1.58 4.01
N LEU A 112 4.99 -0.67 4.94
CA LEU A 112 3.73 -0.65 5.67
C LEU A 112 2.52 -0.32 4.77
N VAL A 113 2.74 0.46 3.71
CA VAL A 113 1.68 0.82 2.74
C VAL A 113 1.65 -0.18 1.58
N LEU A 114 2.80 -0.55 1.03
CA LEU A 114 2.91 -1.46 -0.12
C LEU A 114 2.50 -2.90 0.21
N ALA A 115 2.86 -3.42 1.39
CA ALA A 115 2.54 -4.81 1.74
C ALA A 115 1.02 -5.11 1.75
N PRO A 116 0.17 -4.37 2.48
CA PRO A 116 -1.27 -4.62 2.45
C PRO A 116 -1.86 -4.34 1.06
N PHE A 117 -1.34 -3.34 0.35
CA PHE A 117 -1.78 -3.03 -1.00
C PHE A 117 -1.54 -4.21 -1.95
N THR A 118 -0.29 -4.65 -2.10
CA THR A 118 0.11 -5.72 -3.01
C THR A 118 -0.53 -7.05 -2.65
N LEU A 119 -0.60 -7.41 -1.37
CA LEU A 119 -1.24 -8.64 -0.94
C LEU A 119 -2.72 -8.68 -1.33
N VAL A 120 -3.45 -7.58 -1.14
CA VAL A 120 -4.89 -7.53 -1.46
C VAL A 120 -5.12 -7.39 -2.96
N LEU A 121 -4.28 -6.63 -3.66
CA LEU A 121 -4.35 -6.47 -5.12
C LEU A 121 -4.21 -7.83 -5.82
N PHE A 122 -3.25 -8.64 -5.38
CA PHE A 122 -3.00 -9.96 -5.94
C PHE A 122 -3.77 -11.09 -5.23
N ALA A 123 -4.57 -10.81 -4.19
CA ALA A 123 -5.22 -11.82 -3.37
C ALA A 123 -6.04 -12.86 -4.16
N PRO A 124 -6.92 -12.47 -5.11
CA PRO A 124 -7.69 -13.45 -5.89
C PRO A 124 -6.79 -14.46 -6.61
N TYR A 125 -5.63 -14.03 -7.09
CA TYR A 125 -4.70 -14.85 -7.87
C TYR A 125 -3.75 -15.66 -7.00
N ILE A 126 -3.37 -15.14 -5.83
CA ILE A 126 -2.64 -15.92 -4.82
C ILE A 126 -3.48 -17.14 -4.43
N ILE A 127 -4.80 -16.95 -4.26
CA ILE A 127 -5.73 -18.02 -3.89
C ILE A 127 -5.88 -19.07 -5.02
N GLU A 128 -5.89 -18.63 -6.28
CA GLU A 128 -5.94 -19.52 -7.46
C GLU A 128 -4.60 -20.24 -7.74
N SER A 129 -3.49 -19.85 -7.10
CA SER A 129 -2.17 -20.39 -7.41
C SER A 129 -1.98 -21.84 -6.95
N ALA A 130 -1.36 -22.67 -7.79
CA ALA A 130 -1.10 -24.08 -7.50
C ALA A 130 -0.29 -24.30 -6.22
N TRP A 131 0.64 -23.38 -5.90
CA TRP A 131 1.42 -23.43 -4.67
C TRP A 131 0.56 -23.19 -3.42
N PHE A 132 -0.37 -22.22 -3.46
CA PHE A 132 -1.28 -21.97 -2.34
C PHE A 132 -2.21 -23.16 -2.11
N ILE A 133 -2.77 -23.71 -3.19
CA ILE A 133 -3.58 -24.94 -3.18
C ILE A 133 -2.81 -26.11 -2.57
N SER A 134 -1.53 -26.27 -2.93
CA SER A 134 -0.65 -27.32 -2.37
C SER A 134 -0.43 -27.14 -0.86
N ILE A 135 -0.30 -25.91 -0.36
CA ILE A 135 -0.14 -25.65 1.07
C ILE A 135 -1.44 -25.96 1.81
N VAL A 136 -2.57 -25.45 1.31
CA VAL A 136 -3.89 -25.64 1.95
C VAL A 136 -4.26 -27.12 1.98
N SER A 137 -4.03 -27.84 0.89
CA SER A 137 -4.26 -29.29 0.84
C SER A 137 -3.32 -30.06 1.77
N GLY A 138 -2.03 -29.69 1.87
CA GLY A 138 -1.09 -30.29 2.81
C GLY A 138 -1.53 -30.14 4.28
N VAL A 139 -1.93 -28.93 4.67
CA VAL A 139 -2.40 -28.64 6.04
C VAL A 139 -3.74 -29.32 6.32
N SER A 140 -4.67 -29.27 5.36
CA SER A 140 -5.98 -29.92 5.46
C SER A 140 -5.87 -31.45 5.58
N ASN A 141 -4.96 -32.08 4.85
CA ASN A 141 -4.77 -33.53 4.90
C ASN A 141 -4.13 -33.98 6.22
N SER A 142 -3.34 -33.12 6.88
CA SER A 142 -2.76 -33.40 8.20
C SER A 142 -3.75 -33.28 9.36
N ASN A 143 -4.83 -32.51 9.20
CA ASN A 143 -5.80 -32.23 10.26
C ASN A 143 -7.25 -32.42 9.77
N ALA A 144 -7.90 -33.49 10.20
CA ALA A 144 -9.28 -33.82 9.81
C ALA A 144 -10.29 -32.69 10.12
N SER A 145 -10.06 -31.90 11.18
CA SER A 145 -10.91 -30.74 11.54
C SER A 145 -10.84 -29.59 10.53
N LEU A 146 -9.76 -29.49 9.75
CA LEU A 146 -9.58 -28.44 8.74
C LEU A 146 -10.10 -28.83 7.36
N GLN A 147 -10.43 -30.11 7.13
CA GLN A 147 -10.92 -30.59 5.84
C GLN A 147 -12.22 -29.90 5.40
N GLN A 148 -13.17 -29.73 6.32
CA GLN A 148 -14.42 -29.07 6.01
C GLN A 148 -14.25 -27.56 5.77
N THR A 149 -13.36 -26.92 6.53
CA THR A 149 -12.98 -25.51 6.32
C THR A 149 -12.26 -25.32 4.97
N ALA A 150 -11.34 -26.21 4.62
CA ALA A 150 -10.65 -26.18 3.34
C ALA A 150 -11.63 -26.38 2.18
N ALA A 151 -12.55 -27.34 2.27
CA ALA A 151 -13.59 -27.54 1.26
C ALA A 151 -14.48 -26.30 1.08
N GLY A 152 -14.93 -25.69 2.18
CA GLY A 152 -15.72 -24.45 2.12
C GLY A 152 -14.93 -23.28 1.50
N PHE A 153 -13.65 -23.18 1.84
CA PHE A 153 -12.75 -22.19 1.25
C PHE A 153 -12.55 -22.42 -0.26
N TYR A 154 -12.35 -23.67 -0.70
CA TYR A 154 -12.22 -24.01 -2.12
C TYR A 154 -13.48 -23.65 -2.92
N THR A 155 -14.67 -23.95 -2.39
CA THR A 155 -15.93 -23.62 -3.05
C THR A 155 -16.11 -22.10 -3.18
N TRP A 156 -15.75 -21.34 -2.14
CA TRP A 156 -15.76 -19.88 -2.19
C TRP A 156 -14.73 -19.34 -3.19
N ALA A 157 -13.49 -19.84 -3.14
CA ALA A 157 -12.40 -19.45 -4.03
C ALA A 157 -12.75 -19.73 -5.49
N PHE A 158 -13.41 -20.86 -5.77
CA PHE A 158 -13.90 -21.20 -7.10
C PHE A 158 -15.02 -20.25 -7.56
N GLY A 159 -15.92 -19.86 -6.67
CA GLY A 159 -16.92 -18.82 -6.95
C GLY A 159 -16.28 -17.48 -7.29
N VAL A 160 -15.24 -17.08 -6.56
CA VAL A 160 -14.42 -15.90 -6.90
C VAL A 160 -13.75 -16.10 -8.25
N ALA A 161 -13.20 -17.28 -8.55
CA ALA A 161 -12.53 -17.57 -9.80
C ALA A 161 -13.44 -17.46 -11.04
N MET A 162 -14.74 -17.73 -10.89
CA MET A 162 -15.74 -17.63 -11.96
C MET A 162 -16.28 -16.21 -12.20
N THR A 163 -15.90 -15.23 -11.38
CA THR A 163 -16.31 -13.83 -11.63
C THR A 163 -15.59 -13.23 -12.83
N ASP A 164 -16.27 -12.32 -13.54
CA ASP A 164 -15.72 -11.64 -14.71
C ASP A 164 -14.43 -10.88 -14.37
N ALA A 165 -13.48 -10.89 -15.31
CA ALA A 165 -12.17 -10.25 -15.14
C ALA A 165 -12.29 -8.75 -14.79
N SER A 166 -13.26 -8.03 -15.37
CA SER A 166 -13.50 -6.62 -15.06
C SER A 166 -13.97 -6.40 -13.62
N VAL A 167 -14.81 -7.27 -13.09
CA VAL A 167 -15.27 -7.20 -11.70
C VAL A 167 -14.12 -7.51 -10.74
N LYS A 168 -13.32 -8.54 -11.04
CA LYS A 168 -12.10 -8.85 -10.27
C LYS A 168 -11.10 -7.68 -10.26
N PHE A 169 -10.94 -7.01 -11.40
CA PHE A 169 -10.07 -5.85 -11.53
C PHE A 169 -10.52 -4.71 -10.64
N VAL A 170 -11.78 -4.27 -10.76
CA VAL A 170 -12.28 -3.14 -9.95
C VAL A 170 -12.31 -3.50 -8.47
N ALA A 171 -12.75 -4.71 -8.12
CA ALA A 171 -12.83 -5.15 -6.73
C ALA A 171 -11.46 -5.24 -6.06
N SER A 172 -10.45 -5.77 -6.75
CA SER A 172 -9.08 -5.85 -6.22
C SER A 172 -8.46 -4.46 -6.06
N GLN A 173 -8.64 -3.57 -7.03
CA GLN A 173 -8.13 -2.19 -6.98
C GLN A 173 -8.73 -1.41 -5.80
N LEU A 174 -10.05 -1.47 -5.61
CA LEU A 174 -10.73 -0.79 -4.51
C LEU A 174 -10.36 -1.42 -3.15
N SER A 175 -10.32 -2.75 -3.07
CA SER A 175 -9.97 -3.45 -1.84
C SER A 175 -8.52 -3.18 -1.42
N ALA A 176 -7.59 -3.13 -2.37
CA ALA A 176 -6.19 -2.84 -2.11
C ALA A 176 -5.97 -1.40 -1.62
N ALA A 177 -6.64 -0.43 -2.26
CA ALA A 177 -6.63 0.96 -1.83
C ALA A 177 -7.24 1.12 -0.42
N LEU A 178 -8.35 0.44 -0.14
CA LEU A 178 -8.98 0.47 1.18
C LEU A 178 -8.09 -0.16 2.25
N ALA A 179 -7.54 -1.35 1.99
CA ALA A 179 -6.67 -2.05 2.95
C ALA A 179 -5.43 -1.23 3.30
N SER A 180 -4.75 -0.66 2.31
CA SER A 180 -3.60 0.22 2.53
C SER A 180 -3.97 1.49 3.29
N THR A 181 -5.12 2.09 2.99
CA THR A 181 -5.65 3.27 3.70
C THR A 181 -5.94 2.96 5.17
N VAL A 182 -6.58 1.83 5.47
CA VAL A 182 -6.88 1.41 6.84
C VAL A 182 -5.58 1.19 7.63
N VAL A 183 -4.62 0.46 7.07
CA VAL A 183 -3.34 0.18 7.73
C VAL A 183 -2.54 1.47 7.96
N ALA A 184 -2.48 2.36 6.97
CA ALA A 184 -1.86 3.67 7.10
C ALA A 184 -2.56 4.53 8.18
N GLY A 185 -3.89 4.57 8.17
CA GLY A 185 -4.71 5.30 9.14
C GLY A 185 -4.50 4.82 10.57
N LEU A 186 -4.50 3.51 10.79
CA LEU A 186 -4.23 2.89 12.09
C LEU A 186 -2.83 3.22 12.60
N GLN A 187 -1.83 3.19 11.72
CA GLN A 187 -0.46 3.54 12.09
C GLN A 187 -0.34 5.02 12.49
N ILE A 188 -0.98 5.92 11.74
CA ILE A 188 -1.03 7.36 12.07
C ILE A 188 -1.75 7.57 13.41
N TRP A 189 -2.88 6.89 13.63
CA TRP A 189 -3.64 6.96 14.87
C TRP A 189 -2.80 6.51 16.07
N ARG A 190 -2.11 5.36 15.97
CA ARG A 190 -1.22 4.85 17.02
C ARG A 190 -0.13 5.86 17.40
N VAL A 191 0.49 6.50 16.41
CA VAL A 191 1.55 7.49 16.63
C VAL A 191 1.01 8.77 17.28
N LYS A 192 -0.16 9.26 16.84
CA LYS A 192 -0.80 10.43 17.46
C LYS A 192 -1.28 10.13 18.90
N GLY A 193 -1.84 8.94 19.14
CA GLY A 193 -2.32 8.50 20.45
C GLY A 193 -1.20 8.41 21.48
N THR A 194 -0.10 7.74 21.14
CA THR A 194 1.10 7.65 22.01
C THR A 194 1.69 9.03 22.33
N ARG A 195 1.68 9.97 21.38
CA ARG A 195 2.10 11.35 21.61
C ARG A 195 1.21 12.08 22.62
N ASN A 196 -0.11 12.01 22.45
CA ASN A 196 -1.04 12.69 23.33
C ASN A 196 -0.93 12.17 24.77
N LEU A 197 -0.76 10.85 24.95
CA LEU A 197 -0.49 10.24 26.26
C LEU A 197 0.81 10.76 26.88
N MET A 198 1.91 10.82 26.11
CA MET A 198 3.18 11.35 26.61
C MET A 198 3.09 12.84 27.02
N LEU A 199 2.33 13.65 26.29
CA LEU A 199 2.10 15.05 26.63
C LEU A 199 1.27 15.21 27.91
N LEU A 200 0.25 14.37 28.10
CA LEU A 200 -0.55 14.35 29.32
C LEU A 200 0.28 13.94 30.54
N LEU A 201 1.13 12.91 30.42
CA LEU A 201 2.04 12.49 31.48
C LEU A 201 3.07 13.56 31.85
N ARG A 202 3.54 14.36 30.89
CA ARG A 202 4.42 15.50 31.16
C ARG A 202 3.71 16.66 31.85
N ARG A 203 2.44 16.92 31.52
CA ARG A 203 1.64 17.96 32.19
C ARG A 203 1.33 17.63 33.65
N ARG A 204 1.16 16.34 34.00
CA ARG A 204 0.95 15.90 35.40
C ARG A 204 2.20 15.95 36.29
N LYS A 205 3.39 16.10 35.71
CA LYS A 205 4.67 16.18 36.45
C LYS A 205 5.12 17.63 36.75
N LYS A 206 4.37 18.62 36.26
CA LYS A 206 4.52 20.04 36.65
C LYS A 206 3.41 20.39 37.61
#